data_AF-A0A068UBN7-F1
#
_entry.id   AF-A0A068UBN7-F1
#
_cell.length_a   1.000
_cell.length_b   1.000
_cell.length_c   1.000
_cell.angle_alpha   90.00
_cell.angle_beta   90.00
_cell.angle_gamma   90.00
#
_symmetry.space_group_name_H-M   'P 1'
#
loop_
_entity.id
_entity.type
_entity.pdbx_description
1 polymer ?
#
loop_
_entity_poly.entity_id
_entity_poly.type
_entity_poly.pdbx_seq_one_letter_code
_entity_poly.pdbx_strand_id
1 'polypeptide(L)'
;MASIGKIVRWVPQLAVLSHPAMGGFVSHCGWNSILESIWCGMPIATWPLFAEQQLHAFQLKGIRELMDDKNEIRNRFKEFEKCKAAIEEGGSSYEY
;
A
#
# COMPACT_ATOMS: atom_id res chain seq x y z
N MET A 1 -26.60 -15.08 -16.65
CA MET A 1 -25.91 -13.95 -15.99
C MET A 1 -25.01 -14.52 -14.90
N ALA A 2 -23.75 -14.09 -14.80
CA ALA A 2 -22.90 -14.50 -13.68
C ALA A 2 -23.37 -13.78 -12.41
N SER A 3 -23.78 -14.54 -11.38
CA SER A 3 -24.33 -13.99 -10.12
C SER A 3 -23.26 -13.58 -9.11
N ILE A 4 -21.98 -13.86 -9.39
CA ILE A 4 -20.88 -13.77 -8.40
C ILE A 4 -19.72 -12.88 -8.88
N GLY A 5 -19.64 -12.52 -10.17
CA GLY A 5 -18.51 -11.77 -10.70
C GLY A 5 -18.77 -11.04 -12.02
N LYS A 6 -17.88 -10.10 -12.35
CA LYS A 6 -17.92 -9.31 -13.59
C LYS A 6 -16.64 -9.54 -14.38
N ILE A 7 -16.78 -9.85 -15.67
CA ILE A 7 -15.68 -9.87 -16.63
C ILE A 7 -15.79 -8.59 -17.46
N VAL A 8 -14.77 -7.75 -17.39
CA VAL A 8 -14.74 -6.44 -18.04
C VAL A 8 -13.41 -6.23 -18.72
N ARG A 9 -13.39 -5.50 -19.84
CA ARG A 9 -12.16 -5.26 -20.61
C ARG A 9 -11.21 -4.28 -19.92
N TRP A 10 -11.76 -3.34 -19.15
CA TRP A 10 -11.01 -2.30 -18.46
C TRP A 10 -11.77 -1.84 -17.22
N VAL A 11 -11.03 -1.40 -16.21
CA VAL A 11 -11.55 -0.78 -14.99
C VAL A 11 -10.68 0.41 -14.60
N PRO A 12 -11.25 1.42 -13.91
CA PRO A 12 -10.46 2.42 -13.22
C PRO A 12 -9.79 1.78 -12.00
N GLN A 13 -8.63 1.15 -12.20
CA GLN A 13 -7.98 0.25 -11.23
C GLN A 13 -7.87 0.86 -9.82
N LEU A 14 -7.37 2.09 -9.70
CA LEU A 14 -7.26 2.76 -8.41
C LEU A 14 -8.61 2.91 -7.68
N ALA A 15 -9.68 3.23 -8.41
CA ALA A 15 -11.02 3.35 -7.83
C ALA A 15 -11.62 1.99 -7.43
N VAL A 16 -11.26 0.93 -8.15
CA VAL A 16 -11.61 -0.44 -7.76
C VAL A 16 -10.84 -0.82 -6.50
N LEU A 17 -9.52 -0.66 -6.48
CA LEU A 17 -8.65 -1.01 -5.34
C LEU A 17 -8.99 -0.24 -4.07
N SER A 18 -9.44 1.01 -4.16
CA SER A 18 -9.86 1.80 -2.99
C SER A 18 -11.27 1.46 -2.49
N HIS A 19 -12.02 0.61 -3.21
CA HIS A 19 -13.41 0.32 -2.86
C HIS A 19 -13.48 -0.60 -1.62
N PRO A 20 -14.27 -0.27 -0.58
CA PRO A 20 -14.33 -1.05 0.67
C PRO A 20 -14.73 -2.53 0.51
N ALA A 21 -15.41 -2.88 -0.58
CA ALA A 21 -15.77 -4.27 -0.87
C ALA A 21 -14.61 -5.13 -1.40
N MET A 22 -13.44 -4.54 -1.67
CA MET A 22 -12.26 -5.28 -2.12
C MET A 22 -11.59 -5.99 -0.94
N GLY A 23 -11.41 -7.30 -1.07
CA GLY A 23 -10.69 -8.13 -0.09
C GLY A 23 -9.25 -8.48 -0.48
N GLY A 24 -8.88 -8.32 -1.75
CA GLY A 24 -7.54 -8.63 -2.24
C GLY A 24 -7.37 -8.39 -3.74
N PHE A 25 -6.11 -8.35 -4.18
CA PHE A 25 -5.74 -8.07 -5.56
C PHE A 25 -4.77 -9.13 -6.09
N VAL A 26 -5.17 -9.87 -7.13
CA VAL A 26 -4.27 -10.80 -7.83
C VAL A 26 -3.59 -10.03 -8.96
N SER A 27 -2.26 -10.01 -8.99
CA SER A 27 -1.52 -9.15 -9.91
C SER A 27 -0.27 -9.81 -10.47
N HIS A 28 0.02 -9.48 -11.73
CA HIS A 28 1.28 -9.82 -12.38
C HIS A 28 2.48 -9.04 -11.83
N CYS A 29 2.29 -8.19 -10.81
CA CYS A 29 3.38 -7.48 -10.13
C CYS A 29 4.07 -6.42 -10.98
N GLY A 30 3.34 -5.80 -11.91
CA GLY A 30 3.76 -4.55 -12.54
C GLY A 30 3.87 -3.43 -11.50
N TRP A 31 4.89 -2.58 -11.64
CA TRP A 31 5.29 -1.60 -10.61
C TRP A 31 4.15 -0.64 -10.20
N ASN A 32 3.42 -0.08 -11.17
CA ASN A 32 2.29 0.82 -10.87
C ASN A 32 1.17 0.10 -10.12
N SER A 33 0.87 -1.15 -10.48
CA SER A 33 -0.17 -1.94 -9.80
C SER A 33 0.21 -2.26 -8.35
N ILE A 34 1.51 -2.45 -8.08
CA ILE A 34 2.03 -2.60 -6.72
C ILE A 34 1.84 -1.32 -5.92
N LEU A 35 2.22 -0.16 -6.49
CA LEU A 35 2.11 1.12 -5.80
C LEU A 35 0.65 1.47 -5.46
N GLU A 36 -0.26 1.30 -6.41
CA GLU A 36 -1.70 1.55 -6.18
C GLU A 36 -2.27 0.64 -5.09
N SER A 37 -1.86 -0.63 -5.07
CA SER A 37 -2.31 -1.58 -4.05
C SER A 37 -1.76 -1.23 -2.67
N ILE A 38 -0.47 -0.86 -2.56
CA ILE A 38 0.13 -0.40 -1.31
C ILE A 38 -0.58 0.87 -0.81
N TRP A 39 -0.82 1.83 -1.70
CA TRP A 39 -1.50 3.08 -1.39
C TRP A 39 -2.91 2.85 -0.84
N CYS A 40 -3.64 1.90 -1.42
CA CYS A 40 -4.98 1.53 -0.96
C CYS A 40 -4.99 0.53 0.21
N GLY A 41 -3.83 0.10 0.72
CA GLY A 41 -3.74 -0.92 1.77
C GLY A 41 -4.23 -2.31 1.35
N MET A 42 -4.27 -2.59 0.05
CA MET A 42 -4.82 -3.81 -0.51
C MET A 42 -3.79 -4.95 -0.51
N PRO A 43 -4.11 -6.13 0.07
CA PRO A 43 -3.25 -7.30 0.00
C PRO A 43 -3.11 -7.81 -1.45
N ILE A 44 -1.86 -8.09 -1.86
CA ILE A 44 -1.54 -8.60 -3.20
C ILE A 44 -1.27 -10.11 -3.14
N ALA A 45 -1.99 -10.87 -3.97
CA ALA A 45 -1.61 -12.22 -4.35
C ALA A 45 -0.77 -12.14 -5.63
N THR A 46 0.52 -12.46 -5.53
CA THR A 46 1.49 -12.28 -6.61
C THR A 46 1.40 -13.43 -7.63
N TRP A 47 1.30 -13.08 -8.91
CA TRP A 47 1.37 -14.02 -10.03
C TRP A 47 2.26 -13.44 -11.16
N PRO A 48 3.58 -13.29 -10.91
CA PRO A 48 4.47 -12.69 -11.90
C PRO A 48 4.55 -13.56 -13.16
N LEU A 49 4.61 -12.92 -14.33
CA LEU A 49 4.60 -13.61 -15.62
C LEU A 49 5.97 -13.55 -16.31
N PHE A 50 6.70 -12.43 -16.23
CA PHE A 50 8.01 -12.28 -16.89
C PHE A 50 8.85 -11.10 -16.36
N ALA A 51 10.15 -11.13 -16.68
CA ALA A 51 11.13 -10.06 -16.47
C ALA A 51 11.23 -9.52 -15.03
N GLU A 52 11.15 -8.19 -14.84
CA GLU A 52 11.30 -7.55 -13.52
C GLU A 52 10.15 -7.87 -12.55
N GLN A 53 9.05 -8.47 -13.01
CA GLN A 53 7.89 -8.78 -12.17
C GLN A 53 8.24 -9.76 -11.04
N GLN A 54 9.13 -10.72 -11.29
CA GLN A 54 9.63 -11.61 -10.23
C GLN A 54 10.38 -10.82 -9.15
N LEU A 55 11.19 -9.83 -9.55
CA LEU A 55 11.94 -9.00 -8.61
C LEU A 55 10.99 -8.09 -7.83
N HIS A 56 10.00 -7.49 -8.47
CA HIS A 56 8.98 -6.69 -7.79
C HIS A 56 8.16 -7.52 -6.79
N ALA A 57 7.78 -8.75 -7.17
CA ALA A 57 7.10 -9.68 -6.28
C ALA A 57 7.96 -10.05 -5.06
N PHE A 58 9.28 -10.16 -5.24
CA PHE A 58 10.21 -10.37 -4.13
C PHE A 58 10.31 -9.13 -3.23
N GLN A 59 10.43 -7.93 -3.80
CA GLN A 59 10.49 -6.67 -3.05
C GLN A 59 9.25 -6.43 -2.19
N LEU A 60 8.06 -6.87 -2.62
CA LEU A 60 6.83 -6.81 -1.83
C LEU A 60 6.96 -7.49 -0.47
N LYS A 61 7.78 -8.54 -0.32
CA LYS A 61 8.03 -9.18 0.98
C LYS A 61 8.73 -8.22 1.94
N GLY A 62 9.81 -7.58 1.47
CA GLY A 62 10.54 -6.58 2.24
C GLY A 62 9.68 -5.37 2.58
N ILE A 63 8.85 -4.91 1.63
CA ILE A 63 7.88 -3.82 1.89
C ILE A 63 6.88 -4.27 2.96
N ARG A 64 6.33 -5.49 2.89
CA ARG A 64 5.39 -5.99 3.89
C ARG A 64 6.01 -6.08 5.28
N GLU A 65 7.26 -6.53 5.38
CA GLU A 65 8.02 -6.57 6.63
C GLU A 65 8.28 -5.17 7.18
N LEU A 66 8.63 -4.21 6.32
CA LEU A 66 8.75 -2.79 6.70
C LEU A 66 7.40 -2.19 7.12
N MET A 67 6.30 -2.66 6.54
CA MET A 67 4.95 -2.19 6.86
C MET A 67 4.31 -2.88 8.07
N ASP A 68 4.95 -3.89 8.66
CA ASP A 68 4.49 -4.52 9.91
C ASP A 68 4.52 -3.49 11.04
N ASP A 69 3.45 -3.37 11.83
CA ASP A 69 3.40 -2.44 12.97
C ASP A 69 4.38 -2.82 14.10
N LYS A 70 4.92 -4.04 14.08
CA LYS A 70 6.03 -4.44 14.95
C LYS A 70 7.40 -3.95 14.45
N ASN A 71 7.48 -3.42 13.23
CA ASN A 71 8.74 -2.99 12.65
C ASN A 71 9.27 -1.72 13.34
N GLU A 72 10.45 -1.83 13.95
CA GLU A 72 11.08 -0.73 14.70
C GLU A 72 11.36 0.49 13.83
N ILE A 73 11.75 0.29 12.57
CA ILE A 73 12.03 1.39 11.64
C ILE A 73 10.74 2.17 11.37
N ARG A 74 9.65 1.47 11.04
CA ARG A 74 8.33 2.09 10.83
C ARG A 74 7.86 2.86 12.05
N ASN A 75 8.02 2.29 13.25
CA ASN A 75 7.61 2.95 14.48
C ASN A 75 8.45 4.21 14.75
N ARG A 76 9.76 4.16 14.55
CA ARG A 76 10.63 5.34 14.67
C ARG A 76 10.26 6.44 13.67
N PHE A 77 9.88 6.10 12.43
CA PHE A 77 9.38 7.08 11.46
C PHE A 77 8.03 7.69 11.89
N LYS A 78 7.09 6.89 12.40
CA LYS A 78 5.81 7.41 12.93
C LYS A 78 6.03 8.37 14.10
N GLU A 79 6.94 8.05 15.01
CA GLU A 79 7.30 8.94 16.12
C GLU A 79 7.99 10.22 15.63
N PHE A 80 8.87 10.13 14.63
CA PHE A 80 9.48 11.31 14.02
C PHE A 80 8.45 12.25 13.38
N GLU A 81 7.46 11.71 12.64
CA GLU A 81 6.38 12.50 12.05
C GLU A 81 5.52 13.19 13.13
N LYS A 82 5.23 12.52 14.25
CA LYS A 82 4.56 13.15 15.40
C LYS A 82 5.39 14.28 16.00
N CYS A 83 6.69 14.07 16.18
CA CYS A 83 7.61 15.12 16.66
C CYS A 83 7.64 16.30 15.70
N LYS A 84 7.65 16.05 14.39
CA LYS A 84 7.64 17.08 13.35
C LYS A 84 6.32 17.87 13.37
N ALA A 85 5.18 17.19 13.45
CA ALA A 85 3.87 17.84 13.58
C ALA A 85 3.81 18.71 14.84
N ALA A 86 4.32 18.24 15.98
CA ALA A 86 4.36 19.02 17.22
C ALA A 86 5.25 20.28 17.13
N ILE A 87 6.27 20.27 16.27
CA ILE A 87 7.11 21.45 16.00
C ILE A 87 6.37 22.44 15.06
N GLU A 88 5.71 21.92 14.02
CA GLU A 88 5.00 22.71 13.01
C GLU A 88 3.69 23.34 13.54
N GLU A 89 3.01 22.67 14.48
CA GLU A 89 1.81 23.19 15.16
C GLU A 89 2.12 24.24 16.25
N GLY A 90 3.40 24.64 16.38
CA GLY A 90 3.82 25.63 17.36
C GLY A 90 3.83 25.03 18.77
N GLY A 91 4.87 24.24 19.07
CA GLY A 91 5.11 23.72 20.41
C GLY A 91 4.93 24.79 21.50
N SER A 92 4.57 24.34 22.72
CA SER A 92 4.04 25.14 23.85
C SER A 92 4.91 26.30 24.39
N SER A 93 5.96 26.69 23.68
CA SER A 93 6.93 27.72 24.04
C SER A 93 6.58 29.12 23.51
N TYR A 94 5.47 29.29 22.79
CA TYR A 94 5.02 30.58 22.22
C TYR A 94 3.89 31.26 23.00
N GLU A 95 3.45 30.70 24.14
CA GLU A 95 2.53 31.39 25.05
C GLU A 95 3.34 32.02 26.20
N TYR A 96 3.77 33.27 26.01
CA TYR A 96 4.20 34.19 27.08
C TYR A 96 3.21 35.35 27.17
#